data_AF-A0A4Y2WA53-F1
#
_entry.id   AF-A0A4Y2WA53-F1
#
_cell.length_a   1.000
_cell.length_b   1.000
_cell.length_c   1.000
_cell.angle_alpha   90.00
_cell.angle_beta   90.00
_cell.angle_gamma   90.00
#
_symmetry.space_group_name_H-M   'P 1'
#
loop_
_entity.id
_entity.type
_entity.pdbx_description
1 polymer ?
#
loop_
_entity_poly.entity_id
_entity_poly.type
_entity_poly.pdbx_seq_one_letter_code
_entity_poly.pdbx_strand_id
1 'polypeptide(L)'
;MFIFAGARKCDLKILAEELEEKVDDSHKLKDLKKMILASKVYDEDCDKEWLNTIINERKEREENDLIKEEIADRKRQERIAERKHQEEIQMEERKQNEEYEERKLNEEARNRSERKNMRNGSERMITSTVEQCCVVCRYKV
;
A
#
# COMPACT_ATOMS: atom_id res chain seq x y z
N MET A 1 -34.73 -35.08 19.25
CA MET A 1 -33.78 -35.21 18.12
C MET A 1 -33.09 -33.86 17.87
N PHE A 2 -31.76 -33.78 17.93
CA PHE A 2 -30.94 -32.55 17.78
C PHE A 2 -30.30 -32.39 16.38
N ILE A 3 -30.87 -33.01 15.36
CA ILE A 3 -30.37 -33.08 13.97
C ILE A 3 -30.15 -31.71 13.31
N PHE A 4 -30.95 -30.70 13.68
CA PHE A 4 -30.87 -29.35 13.12
C PHE A 4 -30.04 -28.36 13.97
N ALA A 5 -29.06 -28.85 14.73
CA ALA A 5 -28.17 -27.99 15.51
C ALA A 5 -27.23 -27.21 14.57
N GLY A 6 -27.26 -25.87 14.64
CA GLY A 6 -26.42 -25.01 13.78
C GLY A 6 -27.00 -24.66 12.42
N ALA A 7 -28.15 -25.23 12.03
CA ALA A 7 -28.85 -24.88 10.80
C ALA A 7 -29.56 -23.53 10.90
N ARG A 8 -29.35 -22.66 9.89
CA ARG A 8 -30.05 -21.39 9.69
C ARG A 8 -31.40 -21.63 8.99
N LYS A 9 -32.27 -20.62 9.02
CA LYS A 9 -33.57 -20.67 8.34
C LYS A 9 -33.44 -20.93 6.83
N CYS A 10 -32.42 -20.36 6.20
CA CYS A 10 -32.10 -20.58 4.79
C CYS A 10 -31.71 -22.04 4.49
N ASP A 11 -30.87 -22.66 5.32
CA ASP A 11 -30.48 -24.07 5.11
C ASP A 11 -31.70 -25.01 5.21
N LEU A 12 -32.58 -24.77 6.18
CA LEU A 12 -33.80 -25.56 6.36
C LEU A 12 -34.83 -25.33 5.24
N LYS A 13 -34.84 -24.14 4.63
CA LYS A 13 -35.69 -23.86 3.47
C LYS A 13 -35.24 -24.69 2.27
N ILE A 14 -33.94 -24.75 2.01
CA ILE A 14 -33.35 -25.56 0.94
C ILE A 14 -33.66 -27.04 1.17
N LEU A 15 -33.44 -27.54 2.39
CA LEU A 15 -33.73 -28.95 2.72
C LEU A 15 -35.21 -29.30 2.55
N ALA A 16 -36.12 -28.42 2.95
CA ALA A 16 -37.54 -28.65 2.80
C ALA A 16 -38.03 -28.57 1.34
N GLU A 17 -37.41 -27.72 0.52
CA GLU A 17 -37.66 -27.66 -0.92
C GLU A 17 -37.25 -28.97 -1.62
N GLU A 18 -36.13 -29.58 -1.21
CA GLU A 18 -35.72 -30.88 -1.75
C GLU A 18 -36.56 -32.07 -1.27
N LEU A 19 -37.26 -31.92 -0.15
CA LEU A 19 -38.27 -32.87 0.30
C LEU A 19 -39.65 -32.64 -0.36
N GLU A 20 -39.70 -31.80 -1.41
CA GLU A 20 -40.91 -31.38 -2.16
C GLU A 20 -42.00 -30.72 -1.28
N GLU A 21 -41.63 -30.20 -0.11
CA GLU A 21 -42.56 -29.52 0.79
C GLU A 21 -42.71 -28.04 0.42
N LYS A 22 -43.95 -27.54 0.46
CA LYS A 22 -44.24 -26.13 0.12
C LYS A 22 -43.80 -25.21 1.24
N VAL A 23 -42.62 -24.59 1.10
CA VAL A 23 -42.11 -23.62 2.05
C VAL A 23 -42.28 -22.18 1.58
N ASP A 24 -43.05 -21.42 2.34
CA ASP A 24 -43.14 -19.96 2.22
C ASP A 24 -42.17 -19.24 3.18
N ASP A 25 -41.76 -18.01 2.83
CA ASP A 25 -40.86 -17.17 3.61
C ASP A 25 -41.42 -16.74 4.97
N SER A 26 -42.74 -16.77 5.17
CA SER A 26 -43.36 -16.46 6.47
C SER A 26 -43.16 -17.55 7.52
N HIS A 27 -42.81 -18.77 7.12
CA HIS A 27 -42.66 -19.89 8.06
C HIS A 27 -41.54 -19.62 9.05
N LYS A 28 -41.79 -19.92 10.33
CA LYS A 28 -40.77 -19.81 11.36
C LYS A 28 -39.86 -21.03 11.29
N LEU A 29 -38.63 -20.88 11.79
CA LEU A 29 -37.66 -21.98 11.88
C LEU A 29 -38.24 -23.21 12.60
N LYS A 30 -39.11 -23.01 13.60
CA LYS A 30 -39.79 -24.11 14.29
C LYS A 30 -40.79 -24.84 13.40
N ASP A 31 -41.47 -24.13 12.52
CA ASP A 31 -42.49 -24.69 11.63
C ASP A 31 -41.81 -25.49 10.51
N LEU A 32 -40.72 -24.95 9.94
CA LEU A 32 -39.88 -25.68 8.96
C LEU A 32 -39.36 -27.00 9.52
N LYS A 33 -38.82 -26.99 10.75
CA LYS A 33 -38.36 -28.21 11.41
C LYS A 33 -39.46 -29.26 11.57
N LYS A 34 -40.69 -28.81 11.87
CA LYS A 34 -41.84 -29.71 12.00
C LYS A 34 -42.29 -30.25 10.64
N MET A 35 -42.28 -29.44 9.59
CA MET A 35 -42.64 -29.84 8.24
C MET A 35 -41.66 -30.90 7.71
N ILE A 36 -40.36 -30.67 7.85
CA ILE A 36 -39.32 -31.64 7.45
C ILE A 36 -39.50 -32.98 8.18
N LEU A 37 -39.68 -32.96 9.49
CA LEU A 37 -39.90 -34.18 10.29
C LEU A 37 -41.23 -34.89 9.99
N ALA A 38 -42.21 -34.17 9.44
CA ALA A 38 -43.50 -34.72 9.07
C ALA A 38 -43.53 -35.26 7.63
N SER A 39 -42.48 -35.02 6.84
CA SER A 39 -42.37 -35.54 5.47
C SER A 39 -42.32 -37.06 5.48
N LYS A 40 -43.06 -37.69 4.58
CA LYS A 40 -43.12 -39.16 4.44
C LYS A 40 -41.84 -39.76 3.89
N VAL A 41 -40.99 -38.94 3.29
CA VAL A 41 -39.73 -39.34 2.63
C VAL A 41 -38.52 -39.03 3.52
N TYR A 42 -38.75 -38.42 4.68
CA TYR A 42 -37.68 -38.04 5.62
C TYR A 42 -36.89 -39.27 6.08
N ASP A 43 -35.58 -39.25 5.81
CA ASP A 43 -34.63 -40.26 6.27
C ASP A 43 -33.56 -39.57 7.14
N GLU A 44 -33.48 -39.99 8.41
CA GLU A 44 -32.69 -39.30 9.43
C GLU A 44 -31.20 -39.19 9.08
N ASP A 45 -30.65 -40.19 8.41
CA ASP A 45 -29.24 -40.23 8.03
C ASP A 45 -29.00 -39.48 6.72
N CYS A 46 -29.81 -39.71 5.68
CA CYS A 46 -29.69 -39.00 4.41
C CYS A 46 -29.92 -37.49 4.57
N ASP A 47 -30.99 -37.06 5.23
CA ASP A 47 -31.31 -35.64 5.39
C ASP A 47 -30.29 -34.90 6.25
N LYS A 48 -29.64 -35.61 7.17
CA LYS A 48 -28.55 -35.08 7.98
C LYS A 48 -27.28 -34.89 7.14
N GLU A 49 -26.94 -35.85 6.28
CA GLU A 49 -25.83 -35.69 5.33
C GLU A 49 -26.08 -34.54 4.36
N TRP A 50 -27.30 -34.44 3.81
CA TRP A 50 -27.70 -33.33 2.94
C TRP A 50 -27.60 -31.98 3.64
N LEU A 51 -28.13 -31.86 4.86
CA LEU A 51 -28.02 -30.63 5.64
C LEU A 51 -26.57 -30.24 5.93
N ASN A 52 -25.71 -31.22 6.21
CA ASN A 52 -24.28 -30.97 6.41
C ASN A 52 -23.61 -30.44 5.14
N THR A 53 -23.96 -30.98 3.97
CA THR A 53 -23.47 -30.49 2.67
C THR A 53 -23.88 -29.03 2.45
N ILE A 54 -25.16 -28.70 2.65
CA ILE A 54 -25.68 -27.33 2.52
C ILE A 54 -24.96 -26.37 3.49
N ILE A 55 -24.76 -26.79 4.75
CA ILE A 55 -24.05 -25.98 5.75
C ILE A 55 -22.59 -25.77 5.35
N ASN A 56 -21.91 -26.79 4.81
CA ASN A 56 -20.51 -26.73 4.40
C ASN A 56 -20.34 -25.83 3.18
N GLU A 57 -21.12 -26.00 2.12
CA GLU A 57 -21.05 -25.14 0.92
C GLU A 57 -21.22 -23.66 1.26
N ARG A 58 -22.12 -23.36 2.18
CA ARG A 58 -22.36 -22.01 2.66
C ARG A 58 -21.18 -21.47 3.46
N LYS A 59 -20.56 -22.27 4.32
CA LYS A 59 -19.34 -21.89 5.04
C LYS A 59 -18.19 -21.64 4.07
N GLU A 60 -18.01 -22.51 3.08
CA GLU A 60 -17.00 -22.33 2.02
C GLU A 60 -17.25 -21.05 1.22
N ARG A 61 -18.51 -20.70 0.93
CA ARG A 61 -18.83 -19.43 0.28
C ARG A 61 -18.45 -18.22 1.14
N GLU A 62 -18.81 -18.24 2.43
CA GLU A 62 -18.46 -17.18 3.37
C GLU A 62 -16.93 -17.04 3.52
N GLU A 63 -16.21 -18.16 3.63
CA GLU A 63 -14.75 -18.17 3.70
C GLU A 63 -14.09 -17.66 2.41
N ASN A 64 -14.60 -18.07 1.24
CA ASN A 64 -14.13 -17.57 -0.05
C ASN A 64 -14.35 -16.05 -0.20
N ASP A 65 -15.46 -15.52 0.30
CA ASP A 65 -15.75 -14.10 0.26
C ASP A 65 -14.80 -13.31 1.20
N LEU A 66 -14.52 -13.85 2.40
CA LEU A 66 -13.53 -13.29 3.32
C LEU A 66 -12.11 -13.29 2.71
N ILE A 67 -11.70 -14.40 2.07
CA ILE A 67 -10.40 -14.50 1.39
C ILE A 67 -10.30 -13.46 0.26
N LYS A 68 -11.37 -13.29 -0.53
CA LYS A 68 -11.40 -12.26 -1.59
C LYS A 68 -11.25 -10.86 -1.03
N GLU A 69 -11.91 -10.56 0.08
CA GLU A 69 -11.81 -9.28 0.78
C GLU A 69 -10.39 -9.05 1.29
N GLU A 70 -9.77 -10.05 1.93
CA GLU A 70 -8.39 -9.98 2.41
C GLU A 70 -7.40 -9.73 1.26
N ILE A 71 -7.56 -10.42 0.13
CA ILE A 71 -6.73 -10.19 -1.06
C ILE A 71 -6.91 -8.77 -1.60
N ALA A 72 -8.15 -8.25 -1.61
CA ALA A 72 -8.43 -6.89 -2.06
C ALA A 72 -7.76 -5.84 -1.17
N ASP A 73 -7.83 -6.04 0.15
CA ASP A 73 -7.20 -5.17 1.14
C ASP A 73 -5.68 -5.22 1.07
N ARG A 74 -5.09 -6.41 0.91
CA ARG A 74 -3.65 -6.58 0.71
C ARG A 74 -3.17 -5.81 -0.52
N LYS A 75 -3.86 -5.96 -1.66
CA LYS A 75 -3.55 -5.20 -2.88
C LYS A 75 -3.68 -3.70 -2.69
N ARG A 76 -4.62 -3.24 -1.87
CA ARG A 76 -4.75 -1.81 -1.54
C ARG A 76 -3.57 -1.31 -0.72
N GLN A 77 -3.12 -2.08 0.27
CA GLN A 77 -1.94 -1.75 1.06
C GLN A 77 -0.67 -1.73 0.22
N GLU A 78 -0.47 -2.72 -0.65
CA GLU A 78 0.67 -2.79 -1.58
C GLU A 78 0.74 -1.54 -2.47
N ARG A 79 -0.37 -1.11 -3.07
CA ARG A 79 -0.41 0.13 -3.87
C ARG A 79 -0.02 1.38 -3.06
N ILE A 80 -0.43 1.45 -1.80
CA ILE A 80 -0.06 2.57 -0.92
C ILE A 80 1.44 2.52 -0.60
N ALA A 81 1.97 1.33 -0.32
CA ALA A 81 3.40 1.14 -0.05
C ALA A 81 4.25 1.49 -1.27
N GLU A 82 3.85 1.04 -2.47
CA GLU A 82 4.52 1.35 -3.72
C GLU A 82 4.53 2.85 -4.00
N ARG A 83 3.38 3.52 -3.84
CA ARG A 83 3.29 4.98 -4.01
C ARG A 83 4.23 5.72 -3.04
N LYS A 84 4.25 5.32 -1.76
CA LYS A 84 5.16 5.93 -0.78
C LYS A 84 6.62 5.74 -1.16
N HIS A 85 6.98 4.54 -1.64
CA HIS A 85 8.33 4.26 -2.09
C HIS A 85 8.73 5.12 -3.31
N GLN A 86 7.82 5.29 -4.28
CA GLN A 86 8.04 6.17 -5.41
C GLN A 86 8.19 7.65 -4.98
N GLU A 87 7.36 8.12 -4.06
CA GLU A 87 7.47 9.48 -3.50
C GLU A 87 8.81 9.68 -2.78
N GLU A 88 9.29 8.69 -2.03
CA GLU A 88 10.59 8.73 -1.36
C GLU A 88 11.76 8.82 -2.36
N ILE A 89 11.74 8.00 -3.42
CA ILE A 89 12.75 8.06 -4.49
C ILE A 89 12.75 9.43 -5.15
N GLN A 90 11.57 9.97 -5.51
CA GLN A 90 11.49 11.30 -6.13
C GLN A 90 12.02 12.41 -5.22
N MET A 91 11.77 12.32 -3.92
CA MET A 91 12.26 13.29 -2.95
C MET A 91 13.79 13.21 -2.82
N GLU A 92 14.34 12.01 -2.83
CA GLU A 92 15.79 11.80 -2.76
C GLU A 92 16.50 12.29 -4.03
N GLU A 93 15.95 12.01 -5.21
CA GLU A 93 16.47 12.54 -6.47
C GLU A 93 16.47 14.07 -6.51
N ARG A 94 15.40 14.71 -5.99
CA ARG A 94 15.36 16.18 -5.88
C ARG A 94 16.46 16.72 -4.99
N LYS A 95 16.67 16.12 -3.81
CA LYS A 95 17.74 16.53 -2.90
C LYS A 95 19.11 16.37 -3.53
N GLN A 96 19.38 15.25 -4.20
CA GLN A 96 20.65 15.03 -4.87
C GLN A 96 20.90 16.05 -5.98
N ASN A 97 19.87 16.42 -6.74
CA ASN A 97 19.97 17.47 -7.75
C ASN A 97 20.23 18.85 -7.13
N GLU A 98 19.53 19.19 -6.04
CA GLU A 98 19.75 20.45 -5.31
C GLU A 98 21.18 20.54 -4.76
N GLU A 99 21.68 19.47 -4.13
CA GLU A 99 23.06 19.40 -3.64
C GLU A 99 24.11 19.48 -4.77
N TYR A 100 23.81 18.92 -5.93
CA TYR A 100 24.68 18.97 -7.09
C TYR A 100 24.76 20.40 -7.65
N GLU A 101 23.62 21.08 -7.80
CA GLU A 101 23.58 22.48 -8.24
C GLU A 101 24.27 23.41 -7.22
N GLU A 102 24.07 23.19 -5.92
CA GLU A 102 24.76 23.96 -4.88
C GLU A 102 26.28 23.78 -4.95
N ARG A 103 26.75 22.54 -5.12
CA ARG A 103 28.19 22.26 -5.30
C ARG A 103 28.76 22.99 -6.50
N LYS A 104 28.05 22.97 -7.63
CA LYS A 104 28.46 23.65 -8.86
C LYS A 104 28.55 25.17 -8.65
N LEU A 105 27.55 25.78 -8.03
CA LEU A 105 27.56 27.22 -7.71
C LEU A 105 28.72 27.59 -6.78
N ASN A 106 28.99 26.77 -5.77
CA ASN A 106 30.10 26.97 -4.84
C ASN A 106 31.47 26.86 -5.53
N GLU A 107 31.64 25.91 -6.44
CA GLU A 107 32.85 25.77 -7.23
C GLU A 107 33.06 26.97 -8.17
N GLU A 108 32.01 27.44 -8.85
CA GLU A 108 32.07 28.66 -9.67
C GLU A 108 32.45 29.90 -8.85
N ALA A 109 31.87 30.05 -7.65
CA ALA A 109 32.18 31.15 -6.74
C ALA A 109 33.63 31.09 -6.23
N ARG A 110 34.14 29.89 -5.92
CA ARG A 110 35.53 29.65 -5.55
C ARG A 110 36.48 30.01 -6.68
N ASN A 111 36.23 29.50 -7.89
CA ASN A 111 37.01 29.79 -9.09
C ASN A 111 37.05 31.30 -9.40
N ARG A 112 35.92 32.01 -9.23
CA ARG A 112 35.85 33.47 -9.38
C ARG A 112 36.73 34.19 -8.36
N SER A 113 36.70 33.75 -7.10
CA SER A 113 37.49 34.33 -6.02
C SER A 113 38.99 34.09 -6.22
N GLU A 114 39.38 32.89 -6.64
CA GLU A 114 40.78 32.55 -6.96
C GLU A 114 41.33 33.42 -8.11
N ARG A 115 40.55 33.64 -9.17
CA ARG A 115 40.94 34.58 -10.25
C ARG A 115 41.16 36.01 -9.75
N LYS A 116 40.28 36.51 -8.88
CA LYS A 116 40.46 37.85 -8.25
C LYS A 116 41.71 37.90 -7.40
N ASN A 117 41.98 36.87 -6.61
CA ASN A 117 43.17 36.80 -5.76
C ASN A 117 44.46 36.79 -6.59
N MET A 118 44.50 36.05 -7.71
CA MET A 118 45.65 36.08 -8.64
C MET A 118 45.84 37.46 -9.29
N ARG A 119 44.76 38.12 -9.70
CA ARG A 119 44.81 39.49 -10.25
C ARG A 119 45.37 40.48 -9.22
N ASN A 120 44.81 40.49 -8.02
CA ASN A 120 45.22 41.38 -6.93
C ASN A 120 46.66 41.08 -6.47
N GLY A 121 47.10 39.82 -6.51
CA GLY A 121 48.48 39.43 -6.25
C GLY A 121 49.45 40.00 -7.29
N SER A 122 49.09 39.90 -8.57
CA SER A 122 49.88 40.45 -9.69
C SER A 122 49.96 41.98 -9.62
N GLU A 123 48.84 42.65 -9.35
CA GLU A 123 48.78 44.11 -9.17
C GLU A 123 49.69 44.57 -8.02
N ARG A 124 49.68 43.87 -6.87
CA ARG A 124 50.57 44.17 -5.73
C ARG A 124 52.06 44.03 -6.08
N MET A 125 52.43 43.04 -6.90
CA MET A 125 53.81 42.86 -7.34
C MET A 125 54.24 43.94 -8.32
N ILE A 126 53.35 44.37 -9.21
CA ILE A 126 53.62 45.47 -10.14
C ILE A 126 53.79 46.78 -9.36
N THR A 127 52.90 47.10 -8.42
CA THR A 127 52.99 48.33 -7.63
C THR A 127 54.28 48.37 -6.81
N SER A 128 54.67 47.27 -6.16
CA SER A 128 55.92 47.22 -5.40
C SER A 128 57.16 47.37 -6.28
N THR A 129 57.15 46.81 -7.49
CA THR A 129 58.24 46.97 -8.47
C THR A 129 58.37 48.42 -8.94
N VAL A 130 57.25 49.09 -9.23
CA VAL A 130 57.23 50.50 -9.62
C VAL A 130 57.71 51.39 -8.48
N GLU A 131 57.28 51.13 -7.25
CA GLU A 131 57.76 51.85 -6.06
C GLU A 131 59.27 51.70 -5.86
N GLN A 132 59.82 50.49 -6.00
CA GLN A 132 61.26 50.25 -5.93
C GLN A 132 62.03 51.01 -7.03
N CYS A 133 61.57 50.98 -8.28
CA CYS A 133 62.17 51.75 -9.37
C CYS A 133 62.14 53.27 -9.12
N CYS A 134 61.02 53.80 -8.61
CA CYS A 134 60.89 55.21 -8.26
C CYS A 134 61.88 55.62 -7.16
N VAL A 135 62.08 54.79 -6.13
CA VAL A 135 63.08 55.03 -5.09
C VAL A 135 64.49 55.06 -5.70
N VAL A 136 64.85 54.08 -6.53
CA VAL A 136 66.18 54.02 -7.18
C VAL A 136 66.45 55.24 -8.06
N CYS A 137 65.46 55.73 -8.80
CA CYS A 137 65.61 56.96 -9.61
C CYS A 137 65.76 58.23 -8.75
N ARG A 138 65.15 58.27 -7.56
CA ARG A 138 65.19 59.45 -6.67
C ARG A 138 66.55 59.63 -5.96
N TYR A 139 67.31 58.56 -5.77
CA TYR A 139 68.63 58.56 -5.12
C TYR A 139 69.81 58.55 -6.11
N LYS A 140 69.56 58.69 -7.41
CA LYS A 140 70.58 58.70 -8.48
C LYS A 140 70.89 60.10 -9.05
N VAL A 141 70.47 61.17 -8.36
CA VAL A 141 70.79 62.58 -8.64
C VAL A 141 71.71 63.10 -7.55
#